data_AF-A0A2C9DMG4-F1
#
_entry.id   AF-A0A2C9DMG4-F1
#
_cell.length_a   1.000
_cell.length_b   1.000
_cell.length_c   1.000
_cell.angle_alpha   90.00
_cell.angle_beta   90.00
_cell.angle_gamma   90.00
#
_symmetry.space_group_name_H-M   'P 1'
#
loop_
_entity.id
_entity.type
_entity.pdbx_description
1 polymer ?
#
loop_
_entity_poly.entity_id
_entity_poly.type
_entity_poly.pdbx_seq_one_letter_code
_entity_poly.pdbx_strand_id
1 'polypeptide(L)'
;GGMFWLLGVTPTEAQIKDIADWLLECHGDSTGLSTDSLADAGYPGAASLGDAVCGMAAARITSKDFLFWFRSHTAKEVKWGGAKHHPDDKDGRRMHPRSSFKVFLEVVKRRSLPWENVEMDAIHSLQLILRGSFQDIDDSETKTMIHARLNDLRV
;
A
#
# COMPACT_ATOMS: atom_id res chain seq x y z
N GLY A 1 11.82 -11.24 7.44
CA GLY A 1 11.51 -12.06 8.62
C GLY A 1 10.62 -13.23 8.22
N GLY A 2 10.53 -14.26 9.06
CA GLY A 2 9.59 -15.39 8.88
C GLY A 2 8.40 -15.36 9.84
N MET A 3 8.24 -14.28 10.61
CA MET A 3 7.20 -14.13 11.62
C MET A 3 6.21 -13.04 11.20
N PHE A 4 4.93 -13.30 11.41
CA PHE A 4 3.84 -12.35 11.14
C PHE A 4 3.19 -11.92 12.45
N TRP A 5 2.95 -10.62 12.58
CA TRP A 5 2.22 -10.04 13.70
C TRP A 5 0.98 -9.35 13.16
N LEU A 6 -0.19 -9.95 13.39
CA LEU A 6 -1.45 -9.54 12.77
C LEU A 6 -2.38 -8.94 13.84
N LEU A 7 -3.00 -7.81 13.52
CA LEU A 7 -3.97 -7.16 14.39
C LEU A 7 -5.14 -6.59 13.57
N GLY A 8 -6.36 -6.89 14.01
CA GLY A 8 -7.58 -6.45 13.32
C GLY A 8 -7.89 -7.23 12.05
N VAL A 9 -8.54 -6.59 11.08
CA VAL A 9 -8.87 -7.21 9.79
C VAL A 9 -7.64 -7.15 8.90
N THR A 10 -7.05 -8.31 8.65
CA THR A 10 -5.82 -8.46 7.86
C THR A 10 -5.98 -9.61 6.86
N PRO A 11 -5.23 -9.60 5.73
CA PRO A 11 -5.12 -10.77 4.88
C PRO A 11 -4.47 -11.94 5.62
N THR A 12 -4.57 -13.14 5.05
CA THR A 12 -3.84 -14.31 5.57
C THR A 12 -2.33 -14.13 5.43
N GLU A 13 -1.52 -14.84 6.23
CA GLU A 13 -0.05 -14.78 6.14
C GLU A 13 0.47 -15.06 4.71
N ALA A 14 -0.14 -16.02 4.01
CA ALA A 14 0.20 -16.33 2.62
C ALA A 14 -0.07 -15.14 1.69
N GLN A 15 -1.19 -14.44 1.87
CA GLN A 15 -1.53 -13.23 1.11
C GLN A 15 -0.61 -12.06 1.47
N ILE A 16 -0.25 -11.89 2.74
CA ILE A 16 0.68 -10.83 3.17
C ILE A 16 2.06 -11.06 2.56
N LYS A 17 2.52 -12.32 2.53
CA LYS A 17 3.76 -12.69 1.86
C LYS A 17 3.72 -12.37 0.37
N ASP A 18 2.65 -12.74 -0.31
CA ASP A 18 2.44 -12.45 -1.73
C ASP A 18 2.42 -10.93 -2.02
N ILE A 19 1.79 -10.13 -1.16
CA ILE A 19 1.82 -8.66 -1.24
C ILE A 19 3.26 -8.13 -1.03
N ALA A 20 4.00 -8.66 -0.06
CA ALA A 20 5.37 -8.25 0.19
C ALA A 20 6.29 -8.57 -1.01
N ASP A 21 6.15 -9.76 -1.60
CA ASP A 21 6.89 -10.17 -2.79
C ASP A 21 6.55 -9.25 -3.98
N TRP A 22 5.26 -8.93 -4.19
CA TRP A 22 4.82 -7.97 -5.20
C TRP A 22 5.41 -6.57 -4.99
N LEU A 23 5.48 -6.07 -3.74
CA LEU A 23 6.10 -4.78 -3.44
C LEU A 23 7.62 -4.80 -3.71
N LEU A 24 8.30 -5.91 -3.44
CA LEU A 24 9.72 -6.04 -3.73
C LEU A 24 10.00 -6.07 -5.23
N GLU A 25 9.12 -6.70 -6.02
CA GLU A 25 9.26 -6.82 -7.47
C GLU A 25 8.89 -5.53 -8.21
N CYS A 26 7.71 -4.95 -7.90
CA CYS A 26 7.17 -3.80 -8.65
C CYS A 26 7.54 -2.44 -8.04
N HIS A 27 7.89 -2.40 -6.75
CA HIS A 27 8.13 -1.17 -5.99
C HIS A 27 9.45 -1.22 -5.19
N GLY A 28 10.42 -2.01 -5.63
CA GLY A 28 11.65 -2.29 -4.89
C GLY A 28 12.50 -1.05 -4.56
N ASP A 29 12.44 0.00 -5.37
CA ASP A 29 13.16 1.27 -5.15
C ASP A 29 12.41 2.24 -4.22
N SER A 30 11.15 1.94 -3.89
CA SER A 30 10.35 2.74 -2.98
C SER A 30 10.55 2.30 -1.53
N THR A 31 10.43 3.26 -0.61
CA THR A 31 10.38 2.98 0.84
C THR A 31 9.00 2.53 1.29
N GLY A 32 7.99 2.51 0.41
CA GLY A 32 6.63 2.12 0.75
C GLY A 32 5.64 2.36 -0.38
N LEU A 33 4.36 2.12 -0.10
CA LEU A 33 3.25 2.38 -1.02
C LEU A 33 2.01 2.75 -0.21
N SER A 34 1.25 3.75 -0.64
CA SER A 34 -0.12 3.97 -0.18
C SER A 34 -1.08 3.96 -1.35
N THR A 35 -2.19 3.24 -1.19
CA THR A 35 -3.27 3.14 -2.17
C THR A 35 -4.61 2.95 -1.46
N ASP A 36 -5.67 3.48 -2.06
CA ASP A 36 -7.06 3.23 -1.67
C ASP A 36 -7.67 2.01 -2.42
N SER A 37 -6.98 1.47 -3.41
CA SER A 37 -7.35 0.26 -4.17
C SER A 37 -6.10 -0.51 -4.59
N LEU A 38 -5.89 -1.67 -3.96
CA LEU A 38 -4.86 -2.63 -4.36
C LEU A 38 -5.08 -3.12 -5.80
N ALA A 39 -6.34 -3.23 -6.24
CA ALA A 39 -6.65 -3.61 -7.61
C ALA A 39 -6.16 -2.57 -8.62
N ASP A 40 -6.41 -1.28 -8.36
CA ASP A 40 -6.00 -0.19 -9.24
C ASP A 40 -4.50 0.13 -9.13
N ALA A 41 -3.88 -0.22 -8.00
CA ALA A 41 -2.43 -0.18 -7.84
C ALA A 41 -1.72 -1.30 -8.63
N GLY A 42 -2.45 -2.25 -9.20
CA GLY A 42 -1.91 -3.32 -10.04
C GLY A 42 -1.52 -4.59 -9.28
N TYR A 43 -1.94 -4.76 -8.03
CA TYR A 43 -1.69 -6.00 -7.29
C TYR A 43 -2.55 -7.15 -7.87
N PRO A 44 -1.94 -8.22 -8.44
CA PRO A 44 -2.70 -9.26 -9.13
C PRO A 44 -3.65 -10.05 -8.22
N GLY A 45 -3.28 -10.24 -6.95
CA GLY A 45 -4.06 -10.98 -5.97
C GLY A 45 -5.25 -10.21 -5.38
N ALA A 46 -5.48 -8.96 -5.79
CA ALA A 46 -6.46 -8.07 -5.16
C ALA A 46 -7.89 -8.63 -5.15
N ALA A 47 -8.29 -9.39 -6.17
CA ALA A 47 -9.62 -9.99 -6.23
C ALA A 47 -9.86 -11.03 -5.12
N SER A 48 -8.81 -11.71 -4.64
CA SER A 48 -8.89 -12.74 -3.59
C SER A 48 -9.02 -12.16 -2.18
N LEU A 49 -8.67 -10.89 -2.00
CA LEU A 49 -8.77 -10.18 -0.72
C LEU A 49 -10.22 -9.78 -0.38
N GLY A 50 -11.08 -9.68 -1.40
CA GLY A 50 -12.48 -9.30 -1.26
C GLY A 50 -12.68 -7.89 -0.69
N ASP A 51 -13.83 -7.65 -0.08
CA ASP A 51 -14.19 -6.35 0.49
C ASP A 51 -13.53 -6.08 1.85
N ALA A 52 -12.91 -7.10 2.46
CA ALA A 52 -12.24 -6.98 3.75
C ALA A 52 -10.97 -6.12 3.66
N VAL A 53 -10.27 -6.15 2.53
CA VAL A 53 -9.03 -5.40 2.31
C VAL A 53 -9.01 -4.83 0.88
N CYS A 54 -9.10 -3.51 0.77
CA CYS A 54 -9.06 -2.77 -0.49
C CYS A 54 -7.96 -1.73 -0.52
N GLY A 55 -7.85 -0.92 0.54
CA GLY A 55 -6.77 0.05 0.70
C GLY A 55 -5.61 -0.52 1.50
N MET A 56 -4.42 -0.05 1.20
CA MET A 56 -3.19 -0.42 1.90
C MET A 56 -2.26 0.78 2.03
N ALA A 57 -1.63 0.93 3.18
CA ALA A 57 -0.39 1.66 3.34
C ALA A 57 0.69 0.68 3.80
N ALA A 58 1.84 0.69 3.15
CA ALA A 58 2.97 -0.19 3.43
C ALA A 58 4.22 0.66 3.66
N ALA A 59 4.92 0.40 4.74
CA ALA A 59 6.19 1.02 5.08
C ALA A 59 7.27 -0.06 5.15
N ARG A 60 8.31 0.06 4.33
CA ARG A 60 9.46 -0.85 4.33
C ARG A 60 10.45 -0.44 5.42
N ILE A 61 10.68 -1.32 6.38
CA ILE A 61 11.59 -1.05 7.50
C ILE A 61 13.00 -1.52 7.14
N THR A 62 13.15 -2.75 6.67
CA THR A 62 14.44 -3.30 6.23
C THR A 62 14.34 -3.75 4.77
N SER A 63 15.40 -4.34 4.23
CA SER A 63 15.33 -4.94 2.89
C SER A 63 14.24 -6.02 2.75
N LYS A 64 13.79 -6.63 3.85
CA LYS A 64 12.84 -7.75 3.85
C LYS A 64 11.65 -7.59 4.80
N ASP A 65 11.65 -6.59 5.66
CA ASP A 65 10.61 -6.40 6.69
C ASP A 65 9.76 -5.17 6.38
N PHE A 66 8.45 -5.35 6.53
CA PHE A 66 7.43 -4.36 6.22
C PHE A 66 6.47 -4.19 7.38
N LEU A 67 5.89 -3.00 7.48
CA LEU A 67 4.72 -2.71 8.29
C LEU A 67 3.56 -2.36 7.36
N PHE A 68 2.39 -2.94 7.64
CA PHE A 68 1.20 -2.79 6.80
C PHE A 68 0.03 -2.25 7.59
N TRP A 69 -0.72 -1.36 6.96
CA TRP A 69 -2.06 -0.96 7.39
C TRP A 69 -3.04 -1.24 6.26
N PHE A 70 -4.17 -1.86 6.61
CA PHE A 70 -5.19 -2.25 5.64
C PHE A 70 -6.50 -1.51 5.94
N ARG A 71 -7.25 -1.21 4.88
CA ARG A 71 -8.60 -0.65 4.98
C ARG A 71 -9.57 -1.46 4.13
N SER A 72 -10.71 -1.79 4.72
CA SER A 72 -11.80 -2.46 4.02
C SER A 72 -12.47 -1.55 2.99
N HIS A 73 -13.24 -2.16 2.10
CA HIS A 73 -14.08 -1.43 1.16
C HIS A 73 -15.02 -0.49 1.92
N THR A 74 -15.11 0.76 1.47
CA THR A 74 -16.15 1.69 1.89
C THR A 74 -17.02 1.97 0.67
N ALA A 75 -18.31 1.65 0.75
CA ALA A 75 -19.25 1.95 -0.32
C ALA A 75 -19.35 3.48 -0.48
N LYS A 76 -18.74 4.02 -1.53
CA LYS A 76 -18.87 5.44 -1.91
C LYS A 76 -19.82 5.54 -3.09
N GLU A 77 -20.98 6.13 -2.84
CA GLU A 77 -21.92 6.52 -3.88
C GLU A 77 -21.43 7.81 -4.53
N VAL A 78 -20.94 7.74 -5.78
CA VAL A 78 -20.69 8.93 -6.59
C VAL A 78 -21.91 9.20 -7.44
N LYS A 79 -22.64 10.28 -7.10
CA LYS A 79 -23.77 10.77 -7.91
C LYS A 79 -23.23 11.64 -9.03
N TRP A 80 -23.08 11.08 -10.22
CA TRP A 80 -22.73 11.86 -11.40
C TRP A 80 -23.97 12.60 -11.90
N GLY A 81 -23.86 13.92 -12.07
CA GLY A 81 -24.84 14.69 -12.81
C GLY A 81 -24.68 14.44 -14.31
N GLY A 82 -25.34 13.41 -14.86
CA GLY A 82 -25.33 13.08 -16.29
C GLY A 82 -24.68 11.74 -16.64
N ALA A 83 -25.08 11.18 -17.79
CA ALA A 83 -24.57 9.91 -18.30
C ALA A 83 -23.09 10.02 -18.73
N LYS A 84 -22.30 8.95 -18.51
CA LYS A 84 -20.92 8.85 -19.03
C LYS A 84 -20.94 8.99 -20.56
N HIS A 85 -20.03 9.81 -21.08
CA HIS A 85 -19.82 10.01 -22.51
C HIS A 85 -19.45 8.66 -23.14
N HIS A 86 -20.21 8.22 -24.14
CA HIS A 86 -19.85 7.01 -24.87
C HIS A 86 -18.70 7.36 -25.83
N PRO A 87 -17.71 6.47 -26.02
CA PRO A 87 -16.57 6.73 -26.91
C PRO A 87 -16.96 6.86 -28.40
N ASP A 88 -18.20 6.53 -28.77
CA ASP A 88 -18.74 6.67 -30.12
C ASP A 88 -19.34 8.06 -30.43
N ASP A 89 -19.33 9.01 -29.48
CA ASP A 89 -19.70 10.41 -29.73
C ASP A 89 -18.59 11.11 -30.54
N LYS A 90 -18.48 10.74 -31.81
CA LYS A 90 -17.61 11.39 -32.80
C LYS A 90 -18.25 12.68 -33.29
N ASP A 91 -18.11 13.76 -32.51
CA ASP A 91 -18.10 15.10 -33.12
C ASP A 91 -17.20 16.06 -32.33
N GLY A 92 -15.88 15.94 -32.56
CA GLY A 92 -14.82 16.68 -31.87
C GLY A 92 -14.74 18.18 -32.18
N ARG A 93 -15.83 18.83 -32.60
CA ARG A 93 -15.83 20.28 -32.92
C ARG A 93 -16.90 21.11 -32.22
N ARG A 94 -17.84 20.53 -31.48
CA ARG A 94 -18.83 21.29 -30.69
C ARG A 94 -19.20 20.57 -29.39
N MET A 95 -18.89 21.21 -28.26
CA MET A 95 -19.51 20.85 -26.98
C MET A 95 -20.99 21.27 -27.05
N HIS A 96 -21.90 20.30 -27.14
CA HIS A 96 -23.33 20.55 -26.99
C HIS A 96 -23.71 20.50 -25.50
N PRO A 97 -24.55 21.42 -24.99
CA PRO A 97 -25.09 21.29 -23.64
C PRO A 97 -25.88 19.99 -23.53
N ARG A 98 -25.53 19.18 -22.53
CA ARG A 98 -26.09 17.86 -22.26
C ARG A 98 -27.61 17.93 -22.02
N SER A 99 -28.36 17.16 -22.81
CA SER A 99 -29.83 17.10 -22.79
C SER A 99 -30.41 16.06 -21.80
N SER A 100 -29.61 15.53 -20.86
CA SER A 100 -30.12 14.59 -19.85
C SER A 100 -29.57 14.83 -18.43
N PHE A 101 -30.50 14.88 -17.49
CA PHE A 101 -30.31 14.97 -16.03
C PHE A 101 -30.48 13.60 -15.35
N LYS A 102 -30.16 12.50 -16.03
CA LYS A 102 -30.14 11.18 -15.36
C LYS A 102 -28.91 11.13 -14.44
N VAL A 103 -29.17 11.04 -13.14
CA VAL A 103 -28.14 10.79 -12.12
C VAL A 103 -27.65 9.36 -12.35
N PHE A 104 -26.41 9.21 -12.80
CA PHE A 104 -25.76 7.91 -12.88
C PHE A 104 -25.05 7.66 -11.55
N LEU A 105 -25.48 6.63 -10.82
CA LEU A 105 -24.83 6.18 -9.61
C LEU A 105 -23.67 5.27 -10.01
N GLU A 106 -22.45 5.76 -9.94
CA GLU A 106 -21.28 4.88 -10.02
C GLU A 106 -20.97 4.39 -8.61
N VAL A 107 -21.28 3.12 -8.36
CA VAL A 107 -20.76 2.43 -7.17
C VAL A 107 -19.29 2.15 -7.47
N VAL A 108 -18.41 2.91 -6.85
CA VAL A 108 -16.97 2.67 -6.95
C VAL A 108 -16.66 1.43 -6.12
N LYS A 109 -16.68 0.26 -6.77
CA LYS A 109 -16.41 -1.03 -6.12
C LYS A 109 -14.91 -1.14 -5.81
N ARG A 110 -14.57 -1.77 -4.68
CA ARG A 110 -13.19 -2.12 -4.28
C ARG A 110 -12.25 -0.95 -3.96
N ARG A 111 -12.78 0.15 -3.44
CA ARG A 111 -11.97 1.23 -2.85
C ARG A 111 -12.23 1.41 -1.36
N SER A 112 -11.20 1.74 -0.61
CA SER A 112 -11.33 2.23 0.76
C SER A 112 -11.44 3.75 0.80
N LEU A 113 -11.56 4.30 2.00
CA LEU A 113 -11.24 5.72 2.22
C LEU A 113 -9.76 5.98 1.86
N PRO A 114 -9.44 7.13 1.22
CA PRO A 114 -8.08 7.52 0.92
C PRO A 114 -7.31 7.82 2.22
N TRP A 115 -6.00 7.60 2.20
CA TRP A 115 -5.11 7.94 3.30
C TRP A 115 -4.94 9.46 3.39
N GLU A 116 -5.18 10.03 4.56
CA GLU A 116 -4.97 11.46 4.78
C GLU A 116 -3.49 11.77 4.97
N ASN A 117 -3.09 13.01 4.67
CA ASN A 117 -1.70 13.43 4.82
C ASN A 117 -1.18 13.22 6.25
N VAL A 118 -2.00 13.52 7.26
CA VAL A 118 -1.63 13.35 8.68
C VAL A 118 -1.37 11.88 9.04
N GLU A 119 -2.08 10.95 8.41
CA GLU A 119 -1.89 9.52 8.63
C GLU A 119 -0.60 9.04 7.95
N MET A 120 -0.35 9.53 6.73
CA MET A 120 0.89 9.24 6.01
C MET A 120 2.11 9.82 6.73
N ASP A 121 2.01 11.03 7.29
CA ASP A 121 3.07 11.65 8.09
C ASP A 121 3.38 10.82 9.35
N ALA A 122 2.36 10.30 10.02
CA ALA A 122 2.53 9.42 11.16
C ALA A 122 3.21 8.09 10.77
N ILE A 123 2.78 7.48 9.65
CA ILE A 123 3.37 6.25 9.12
C ILE A 123 4.84 6.45 8.76
N HIS A 124 5.18 7.53 8.05
CA HIS A 124 6.55 7.84 7.67
C HIS A 124 7.43 8.17 8.90
N SER A 125 6.88 8.89 9.88
CA SER A 125 7.59 9.18 11.14
C SER A 125 7.94 7.88 11.87
N LEU A 126 6.98 6.96 11.99
CA LEU A 126 7.20 5.66 12.61
C LEU A 126 8.22 4.83 11.82
N GLN A 127 8.13 4.83 10.49
CA GLN A 127 9.08 4.17 9.62
C GLN A 127 10.51 4.65 9.87
N LEU A 128 10.72 5.97 9.94
CA LEU A 128 12.05 6.55 10.18
C LEU A 128 12.62 6.14 11.55
N ILE A 129 11.80 6.20 12.60
CA ILE A 129 12.21 5.80 13.95
C ILE A 129 12.63 4.33 13.98
N LEU A 130 11.79 3.44 13.43
CA LEU A 130 12.08 2.00 13.40
C LEU A 130 13.34 1.70 12.58
N ARG A 131 13.48 2.33 11.39
CA ARG A 131 14.68 2.18 10.56
C ARG A 131 15.97 2.57 11.30
N GLY A 132 15.94 3.69 12.03
CA GLY A 132 17.06 4.11 12.87
C GLY A 132 17.39 3.07 13.94
N SER A 133 16.38 2.59 14.66
CA SER A 133 16.58 1.61 15.74
C SER A 133 17.14 0.27 15.24
N PHE A 134 16.73 -0.22 14.07
CA PHE A 134 17.29 -1.46 13.52
C PHE A 134 18.73 -1.31 13.02
N GLN A 135 19.07 -0.16 12.42
CA GLN A 135 20.44 0.11 11.99
C GLN A 135 21.41 0.16 13.18
N ASP A 136 20.99 0.78 14.30
CA ASP A 136 21.81 0.84 15.52
C ASP A 136 22.09 -0.56 16.10
N ILE A 137 21.14 -1.49 15.99
CA ILE A 137 21.30 -2.88 16.43
C ILE A 137 22.29 -3.62 15.53
N ASP A 138 22.10 -3.55 14.20
CA ASP A 138 22.99 -4.21 13.23
C ASP A 138 24.44 -3.69 13.35
N ASP A 139 24.62 -2.37 13.53
CA ASP A 139 25.92 -1.74 13.73
C ASP A 139 26.59 -2.19 15.04
N SER A 140 25.80 -2.41 16.10
CA SER A 140 26.29 -2.91 17.39
C SER A 140 26.75 -4.36 17.28
N GLU A 141 25.94 -5.23 16.64
CA GLU A 141 26.30 -6.64 16.42
C GLU A 141 27.55 -6.80 15.55
N THR A 142 27.64 -6.04 14.46
CA THR A 142 28.81 -6.06 13.56
C THR A 142 30.07 -5.57 14.27
N LYS A 143 30.01 -4.48 15.05
CA LYS A 143 31.14 -4.02 15.90
C LYS A 143 31.58 -5.09 16.89
N THR A 144 30.62 -5.76 17.55
CA THR A 144 30.90 -6.84 18.50
C THR A 144 31.62 -8.00 17.82
N MET A 145 31.16 -8.41 16.64
CA MET A 145 31.77 -9.48 15.85
C MET A 145 33.18 -9.12 15.36
N ILE A 146 33.41 -7.90 14.89
CA ILE A 146 34.74 -7.42 14.47
C ILE A 146 35.70 -7.42 15.66
N HIS A 147 35.25 -6.93 16.82
CA HIS A 147 36.08 -6.90 18.03
C HIS A 147 36.46 -8.32 18.50
N ALA A 148 35.54 -9.28 18.43
CA ALA A 148 35.83 -10.69 18.72
C ALA A 148 36.90 -11.26 17.76
N ARG A 149 36.77 -11.02 16.45
CA ARG A 149 37.74 -11.47 15.43
C ARG A 149 39.13 -10.84 15.60
N LEU A 150 39.18 -9.55 15.96
CA LEU A 150 40.43 -8.84 16.21
C LEU A 150 41.17 -9.37 17.45
N ASN A 151 40.43 -9.82 18.47
CA ASN A 151 41.03 -10.45 19.65
C ASN A 151 41.58 -11.85 19.34
N ASP A 152 40.90 -12.64 18.52
CA ASP A 152 41.38 -13.98 18.10
C ASP A 152 42.69 -13.91 17.28
N LEU A 153 42.92 -12.81 16.57
CA LEU A 153 44.15 -12.58 15.77
C LEU A 153 45.33 -12.05 16.59
N ARG A 154 45.15 -11.73 17.88
CA ARG A 154 46.20 -11.24 18.78
C ARG A 154 46.85 -12.35 19.61
N VAL A 155 46.68 -13.62 19.20
CA VAL A 155 47.35 -14.80 19.76
C VAL A 155 48.56 -15.18 18.91
#